data_AF-A0A971IZ52-F1
#
_entry.id   AF-A0A971IZ52-F1
#
_cell.length_a   1.000
_cell.length_b   1.000
_cell.length_c   1.000
_cell.angle_alpha   90.00
_cell.angle_beta   90.00
_cell.angle_gamma   90.00
#
_symmetry.space_group_name_H-M   'P 1'
#
loop_
_entity.id
_entity.type
_entity.pdbx_description
1 polymer ?
#
loop_
_entity_poly.entity_id
_entity_poly.type
_entity_poly.pdbx_seq_one_letter_code
_entity_poly.pdbx_strand_id
1 'polypeptide(L)'
;MRFASEDLKKEHEGILFGLRILERMAELIRSKAEVDKADLAQMIDFLRLFADKCHHGKEEGLLFPAMEDVGIPREYGPIGQMLLEHAEGRRYIAEMDRAISSDAVDLEAFAANATEYIGLLRAHINKENTVLFPMGDRMIPEEKQEELLRQFEDHEEKVMGPGTHERLLGILDAFEGKYLNQAT
;
A
#
# COMPACT_ATOMS: atom_id res chain seq x y z
N MET A 1 14.82 4.20 -14.74
CA MET A 1 14.13 2.90 -14.58
C MET A 1 13.79 2.41 -15.97
N ARG A 2 13.94 1.12 -16.25
CA ARG A 2 13.62 0.53 -17.57
C ARG A 2 12.17 0.06 -17.63
N PHE A 3 11.66 -0.47 -16.52
CA PHE A 3 10.28 -0.97 -16.45
C PHE A 3 9.48 -0.16 -15.45
N ALA A 4 8.21 0.08 -15.75
CA ALA A 4 7.28 0.74 -14.83
C ALA A 4 7.16 -0.03 -13.50
N SER A 5 7.28 -1.37 -13.54
CA SER A 5 7.27 -2.20 -12.34
C SER A 5 8.45 -1.96 -11.39
N GLU A 6 9.58 -1.40 -11.86
CA GLU A 6 10.70 -1.02 -10.98
C GLU A 6 10.34 0.16 -10.08
N ASP A 7 9.46 1.06 -10.54
CA ASP A 7 8.94 2.17 -9.75
C ASP A 7 8.02 1.66 -8.64
N LEU A 8 7.03 0.85 -9.02
CA LEU A 8 6.09 0.22 -8.07
C LEU A 8 6.80 -0.68 -7.05
N LYS A 9 7.85 -1.40 -7.46
CA LYS A 9 8.68 -2.18 -6.52
C LYS A 9 9.39 -1.32 -5.47
N LYS A 10 9.79 -0.09 -5.81
CA LYS A 10 10.35 0.84 -4.81
C LYS A 10 9.28 1.33 -3.86
N GLU A 11 8.08 1.61 -4.36
CA GLU A 11 6.94 1.96 -3.50
C GLU A 11 6.59 0.80 -2.55
N HIS A 12 6.67 -0.45 -3.02
CA HIS A 12 6.52 -1.65 -2.19
C HIS A 12 7.49 -1.66 -1.01
N GLU A 13 8.73 -1.17 -1.15
CA GLU A 13 9.68 -1.10 -0.03
C GLU A 13 9.14 -0.19 1.10
N GLY A 14 8.61 0.98 0.73
CA GLY A 14 7.98 1.91 1.67
C GLY A 14 6.70 1.34 2.30
N ILE A 15 5.85 0.70 1.49
CA ILE A 15 4.63 0.04 1.97
C ILE A 15 4.97 -1.07 2.96
N LEU A 16 5.90 -1.97 2.61
CA LEU A 16 6.35 -3.06 3.48
C LEU A 16 6.95 -2.54 4.79
N PHE A 17 7.66 -1.42 4.76
CA PHE A 17 8.15 -0.78 5.97
C PHE A 17 7.02 -0.26 6.86
N GLY A 18 6.03 0.44 6.29
CA GLY A 18 4.82 0.85 7.00
C GLY A 18 4.07 -0.34 7.62
N LEU A 19 3.99 -1.47 6.91
CA LEU A 19 3.39 -2.70 7.45
C LEU A 19 4.14 -3.25 8.68
N ARG A 20 5.48 -3.16 8.73
CA ARG A 20 6.25 -3.56 9.93
C ARG A 20 5.90 -2.70 11.13
N ILE A 21 5.76 -1.39 10.93
CA ILE A 21 5.36 -0.46 11.99
C ILE A 21 3.93 -0.75 12.45
N LEU A 22 3.00 -0.93 11.51
CA LEU A 22 1.60 -1.28 11.82
C LEU A 22 1.50 -2.60 12.61
N GLU A 23 2.30 -3.61 12.22
CA GLU A 23 2.39 -4.88 12.94
C GLU A 23 2.78 -4.67 14.40
N ARG A 24 3.80 -3.84 14.63
CA ARG A 24 4.26 -3.49 15.97
C ARG A 24 3.20 -2.72 16.78
N MET A 25 2.51 -1.76 16.17
CA MET A 25 1.38 -1.05 16.80
C MET A 25 0.29 -2.05 17.24
N ALA A 26 -0.08 -3.00 16.37
CA ALA A 26 -1.08 -4.01 16.68
C ALA A 26 -0.64 -4.97 17.81
N GLU A 27 0.65 -5.35 17.86
CA GLU A 27 1.21 -6.12 18.98
C GLU A 27 1.15 -5.36 20.32
N LEU A 28 1.52 -4.09 20.32
CA LEU A 28 1.46 -3.24 21.51
C LEU A 28 0.02 -3.14 22.04
N ILE A 29 -0.95 -2.91 21.15
CA ILE A 29 -2.37 -2.94 21.50
C ILE A 29 -2.76 -4.27 22.16
N ARG A 30 -2.44 -5.41 21.53
CA ARG A 30 -2.78 -6.75 22.07
C ARG A 30 -2.13 -7.05 23.42
N SER A 31 -0.94 -6.50 23.66
CA SER A 31 -0.25 -6.57 24.96
C SER A 31 -0.73 -5.53 25.98
N LYS A 32 -1.75 -4.73 25.62
CA LYS A 32 -2.33 -3.66 26.43
C LYS A 32 -1.33 -2.54 26.75
N ALA A 33 -0.29 -2.39 25.94
CA ALA A 33 0.58 -1.22 25.97
C ALA A 33 -0.14 -0.01 25.33
N GLU A 34 0.21 1.19 25.78
CA GLU A 34 -0.36 2.41 25.21
C GLU A 34 0.18 2.65 23.79
N VAL A 35 -0.74 2.96 22.88
CA VAL A 35 -0.44 3.43 21.51
C VAL A 35 -1.24 4.70 21.29
N ASP A 36 -0.59 5.71 20.71
CA ASP A 36 -1.22 7.01 20.51
C ASP A 36 -2.28 6.92 19.41
N LYS A 37 -3.52 7.32 19.72
CA LYS A 37 -4.62 7.35 18.76
C LYS A 37 -4.30 8.23 17.55
N ALA A 38 -3.57 9.34 17.74
CA ALA A 38 -3.16 10.21 16.65
C ALA A 38 -2.17 9.52 15.71
N ASP A 39 -1.36 8.60 16.22
CA ASP A 39 -0.44 7.82 15.38
C ASP A 39 -1.18 6.74 14.60
N LEU A 40 -2.19 6.10 15.20
CA LEU A 40 -3.06 5.16 14.49
C LEU A 40 -3.76 5.85 13.32
N ALA A 41 -4.30 7.05 13.53
CA ALA A 41 -4.94 7.84 12.48
C ALA A 41 -3.94 8.21 11.36
N GLN A 42 -2.74 8.65 11.71
CA GLN A 42 -1.69 8.97 10.73
C GLN A 42 -1.21 7.73 9.95
N MET A 43 -1.15 6.57 10.59
CA MET A 43 -0.85 5.31 9.90
C MET A 43 -1.95 4.95 8.89
N ILE A 44 -3.22 5.10 9.27
CA ILE A 44 -4.35 4.91 8.34
C ILE A 44 -4.25 5.87 7.16
N ASP A 45 -3.91 7.13 7.39
CA ASP A 45 -3.74 8.11 6.32
C ASP A 45 -2.58 7.77 5.39
N PHE A 46 -1.47 7.23 5.92
CA PHE A 46 -0.40 6.68 5.09
C PHE A 46 -0.91 5.56 4.18
N LEU A 47 -1.61 4.55 4.73
CA LEU A 47 -2.13 3.44 3.94
C LEU A 47 -3.12 3.90 2.86
N ARG A 48 -4.02 4.82 3.23
CA ARG A 48 -5.07 5.34 2.33
C ARG A 48 -4.49 6.21 1.21
N LEU A 49 -3.51 7.05 1.51
CA LEU A 49 -2.95 7.97 0.53
C LEU A 49 -1.84 7.31 -0.30
N PHE A 50 -0.87 6.69 0.34
CA PHE A 50 0.29 6.13 -0.34
C PHE A 50 0.00 4.75 -0.94
N ALA A 51 -0.38 3.76 -0.13
CA ALA A 51 -0.57 2.40 -0.62
C ALA A 51 -1.79 2.29 -1.57
N ASP A 52 -2.90 2.96 -1.25
CA ASP A 52 -4.11 2.88 -2.08
C ASP A 52 -4.16 3.96 -3.18
N LYS A 53 -4.38 5.23 -2.83
CA LYS A 53 -4.61 6.26 -3.87
C LYS A 53 -3.42 6.48 -4.81
N CYS A 54 -2.20 6.45 -4.31
CA CYS A 54 -1.01 6.61 -5.13
C CYS A 54 -0.69 5.30 -5.86
N HIS A 55 -0.25 4.29 -5.09
CA HIS A 55 0.31 3.07 -5.63
C HIS A 55 -0.72 2.19 -6.36
N HIS A 56 -1.78 1.71 -5.70
CA HIS A 56 -2.84 0.97 -6.41
C HIS A 56 -3.52 1.85 -7.49
N GLY A 57 -3.55 3.18 -7.31
CA GLY A 57 -4.04 4.09 -8.35
C GLY A 57 -3.23 4.04 -9.65
N LYS A 58 -1.89 3.96 -9.57
CA LYS A 58 -1.00 3.75 -10.72
C LYS A 58 -1.29 2.39 -11.37
N GLU A 59 -1.55 1.36 -10.57
CA GLU A 59 -1.82 0.02 -11.07
C GLU A 59 -3.17 -0.09 -11.76
N GLU A 60 -4.26 0.23 -11.05
CA GLU A 60 -5.63 0.11 -11.53
C GLU A 60 -5.92 1.05 -12.71
N GLY A 61 -5.32 2.24 -12.71
CA GLY A 61 -5.57 3.28 -13.70
C GLY A 61 -4.67 3.25 -14.93
N LEU A 62 -3.45 2.68 -14.82
CA LEU A 62 -2.43 2.80 -15.87
C LEU A 62 -1.76 1.46 -16.19
N LEU A 63 -1.18 0.76 -15.22
CA LEU A 63 -0.43 -0.47 -15.48
C LEU A 63 -1.33 -1.63 -15.92
N PHE A 64 -2.40 -1.91 -15.18
CA PHE A 64 -3.31 -3.01 -15.51
C PHE A 64 -3.98 -2.82 -16.86
N PRO A 65 -4.49 -1.62 -17.23
CA PRO A 65 -4.95 -1.37 -18.60
C PRO A 65 -3.87 -1.64 -19.67
N ALA A 66 -2.62 -1.22 -19.44
CA ALA A 66 -1.54 -1.51 -20.39
C ALA A 66 -1.19 -3.00 -20.49
N MET A 67 -1.35 -3.76 -19.40
CA MET A 67 -1.22 -5.22 -19.40
C MET A 67 -2.38 -5.89 -20.15
N GLU A 68 -3.60 -5.37 -20.02
CA GLU A 68 -4.78 -5.83 -20.77
C GLU A 68 -4.59 -5.65 -22.28
N ASP A 69 -4.08 -4.50 -22.71
CA ASP A 69 -3.81 -4.18 -24.12
C ASP A 69 -2.83 -5.17 -24.79
N VAL A 70 -1.93 -5.77 -24.01
CA VAL A 70 -0.98 -6.80 -24.48
C VAL A 70 -1.47 -8.23 -24.25
N GLY A 71 -2.73 -8.40 -23.84
CA GLY A 71 -3.41 -9.70 -23.78
C GLY A 71 -3.36 -10.40 -22.43
N ILE A 72 -2.97 -9.72 -21.34
CA ILE A 72 -3.11 -10.27 -19.98
C ILE A 72 -4.57 -10.05 -19.54
N PRO A 73 -5.36 -11.11 -19.32
CA PRO A 73 -6.79 -10.96 -19.10
C PRO A 73 -7.10 -10.32 -17.74
N ARG A 74 -8.01 -9.35 -17.75
CA ARG A 74 -8.57 -8.72 -16.55
C ARG A 74 -9.39 -9.69 -15.71
N GLU A 75 -10.32 -10.40 -16.34
CA GLU A 75 -11.19 -11.37 -15.68
C GLU A 75 -10.55 -12.76 -15.68
N TYR A 76 -10.79 -13.52 -14.60
CA TYR A 76 -10.30 -14.89 -14.45
C TYR A 76 -8.77 -15.05 -14.60
N GLY A 77 -8.03 -13.94 -14.41
CA GLY A 77 -6.58 -13.84 -14.53
C GLY A 77 -5.94 -13.14 -13.32
N PRO A 78 -4.61 -12.94 -13.34
CA PRO A 78 -3.89 -12.38 -12.20
C PRO A 78 -4.31 -10.93 -11.88
N ILE A 79 -4.66 -10.12 -12.88
CA ILE A 79 -5.16 -8.75 -12.69
C ILE A 79 -6.46 -8.75 -11.87
N GLY A 80 -7.41 -9.62 -12.21
CA GLY A 80 -8.68 -9.73 -11.50
C GLY A 80 -8.50 -10.10 -10.03
N GLN A 81 -7.54 -10.99 -9.72
CA GLN A 81 -7.20 -11.32 -8.35
C GLN A 81 -6.61 -10.10 -7.60
N MET A 82 -5.73 -9.31 -8.23
CA MET A 82 -5.17 -8.11 -7.60
C MET A 82 -6.27 -7.09 -7.29
N LEU A 83 -7.18 -6.84 -8.24
CA LEU A 83 -8.30 -5.92 -8.05
C LEU A 83 -9.24 -6.31 -6.89
N LEU A 84 -9.52 -7.62 -6.74
CA LEU A 84 -10.30 -8.12 -5.61
C LEU A 84 -9.59 -7.85 -4.27
N GLU A 85 -8.28 -8.00 -4.25
CA GLU A 85 -7.47 -7.78 -3.05
C GLU A 85 -7.30 -6.30 -2.72
N HIS A 86 -7.22 -5.42 -3.72
CA HIS A 86 -7.26 -3.97 -3.49
C HIS A 86 -8.58 -3.58 -2.81
N ALA A 87 -9.71 -4.10 -3.30
CA ALA A 87 -11.02 -3.83 -2.71
C ALA A 87 -11.11 -4.33 -1.25
N GLU A 88 -10.57 -5.52 -0.97
CA GLU A 88 -10.51 -6.07 0.38
C GLU A 88 -9.55 -5.29 1.29
N GLY A 89 -8.40 -4.83 0.77
CA GLY A 89 -7.47 -3.96 1.47
C GLY A 89 -8.13 -2.64 1.89
N ARG A 90 -8.85 -2.00 0.97
CA ARG A 90 -9.66 -0.80 1.26
C ARG A 90 -10.71 -1.04 2.34
N ARG A 91 -11.32 -2.23 2.37
CA ARG A 91 -12.26 -2.63 3.43
C ARG A 91 -11.58 -2.66 4.79
N TYR A 92 -10.40 -3.29 4.92
CA TYR A 92 -9.68 -3.32 6.20
C TYR A 92 -9.24 -1.93 6.67
N ILE A 93 -8.78 -1.06 5.76
CA ILE A 93 -8.45 0.34 6.08
C ILE A 93 -9.68 1.07 6.65
N ALA A 94 -10.86 0.89 6.04
CA ALA A 94 -12.09 1.51 6.51
C ALA A 94 -12.55 0.99 7.89
N GLU A 95 -12.36 -0.31 8.16
CA GLU A 95 -12.70 -0.90 9.46
C GLU A 95 -11.72 -0.46 10.57
N MET A 96 -10.41 -0.33 10.27
CA MET A 96 -9.44 0.27 11.19
C MET A 96 -9.82 1.70 11.54
N ASP A 97 -10.23 2.50 10.55
CA ASP A 97 -10.64 3.89 10.75
C ASP A 97 -11.91 4.00 11.60
N ARG A 98 -12.89 3.13 11.35
CA ARG A 98 -14.11 3.05 12.16
C ARG A 98 -13.79 2.72 13.62
N ALA A 99 -12.88 1.78 13.85
CA ALA A 99 -12.51 1.32 15.18
C ALA A 99 -11.92 2.43 16.07
N ILE A 100 -11.22 3.40 15.47
CA ILE A 100 -10.66 4.55 16.20
C ILE A 100 -11.55 5.79 16.16
N SER A 101 -12.47 5.92 15.19
CA SER A 101 -13.31 7.11 15.03
C SER A 101 -14.60 7.10 15.85
N SER A 102 -14.99 5.97 16.44
CA SER A 102 -16.16 5.85 17.31
C SER A 102 -15.99 6.54 18.67
N ASP A 103 -17.12 6.90 19.30
CA ASP A 103 -17.16 7.48 20.65
C ASP A 103 -16.48 6.56 21.70
N ALA A 104 -16.58 5.24 21.49
CA ALA A 104 -15.82 4.23 22.20
C ALA A 104 -14.77 3.65 21.24
N VAL A 105 -13.51 4.00 21.44
CA VAL A 105 -12.38 3.46 20.66
C VAL A 105 -12.28 1.95 20.91
N ASP A 106 -12.25 1.17 19.84
CA ASP A 106 -12.10 -0.29 19.88
C ASP A 106 -10.72 -0.68 19.33
N LEU A 107 -9.72 -0.66 20.21
CA LEU A 107 -8.34 -0.99 19.83
C LEU A 107 -8.17 -2.46 19.42
N GLU A 108 -8.96 -3.38 19.98
CA GLU A 108 -8.91 -4.80 19.60
C GLU A 108 -9.42 -4.98 18.17
N ALA A 109 -10.51 -4.31 17.78
CA ALA A 109 -10.99 -4.30 16.41
C ALA A 109 -9.97 -3.66 15.45
N PHE A 110 -9.29 -2.57 15.86
CA PHE A 110 -8.20 -2.00 15.06
C PHE A 110 -7.08 -3.03 14.83
N ALA A 111 -6.57 -3.65 15.90
CA ALA A 111 -5.47 -4.59 15.83
C ALA A 111 -5.81 -5.85 15.01
N ALA A 112 -7.05 -6.33 15.09
CA ALA A 112 -7.53 -7.45 14.29
C ALA A 112 -7.54 -7.11 12.79
N ASN A 113 -8.16 -5.98 12.40
CA ASN A 113 -8.19 -5.55 11.00
C ASN A 113 -6.79 -5.23 10.45
N ALA A 114 -5.91 -4.65 11.29
CA ALA A 114 -4.52 -4.39 10.93
C ALA A 114 -3.78 -5.70 10.59
N THR A 115 -3.93 -6.74 11.41
CA THR A 115 -3.30 -8.04 11.16
C THR A 115 -3.77 -8.69 9.87
N GLU A 116 -5.07 -8.66 9.58
CA GLU A 116 -5.59 -9.18 8.31
C GLU A 116 -5.09 -8.38 7.10
N TYR A 117 -5.07 -7.04 7.20
CA TYR A 117 -4.52 -6.16 6.16
C TYR A 117 -3.03 -6.44 5.88
N ILE A 118 -2.21 -6.60 6.92
CA ILE A 118 -0.78 -6.91 6.79
C ILE A 118 -0.58 -8.24 6.06
N GLY A 119 -1.33 -9.28 6.46
CA GLY A 119 -1.27 -10.60 5.83
C GLY A 119 -1.65 -10.55 4.35
N LEU A 120 -2.77 -9.88 4.05
CA LEU A 120 -3.24 -9.65 2.69
C LEU A 120 -2.19 -8.94 1.84
N LEU A 121 -1.69 -7.79 2.29
CA LEU A 121 -0.85 -6.93 1.47
C LEU A 121 0.56 -7.51 1.26
N ARG A 122 1.13 -8.21 2.25
CA ARG A 122 2.39 -8.96 2.05
C ARG A 122 2.25 -10.05 0.99
N ALA A 123 1.15 -10.81 1.03
CA ALA A 123 0.88 -11.84 0.04
C ALA A 123 0.62 -11.24 -1.35
N HIS A 124 -0.12 -10.13 -1.40
CA HIS A 124 -0.41 -9.33 -2.58
C HIS A 124 0.87 -8.87 -3.28
N ILE A 125 1.69 -8.07 -2.59
CA ILE A 125 2.98 -7.55 -3.07
C ILE A 125 3.89 -8.68 -3.58
N ASN A 126 3.90 -9.82 -2.88
CA ASN A 126 4.71 -10.97 -3.32
C ASN A 126 4.24 -11.50 -4.68
N LYS A 127 2.94 -11.62 -4.93
CA LYS A 127 2.42 -12.09 -6.22
C LYS A 127 2.71 -11.09 -7.33
N GLU A 128 2.62 -9.80 -7.05
CA GLU A 128 2.94 -8.77 -8.02
C GLU A 128 4.43 -8.82 -8.39
N ASN A 129 5.30 -8.75 -7.39
CA ASN A 129 6.74 -8.73 -7.58
C ASN A 129 7.29 -9.95 -8.31
N THR A 130 6.71 -11.14 -8.05
CA THR A 130 7.24 -12.42 -8.52
C THR A 130 6.49 -13.00 -9.72
N VAL A 131 5.24 -12.60 -9.96
CA VAL A 131 4.40 -13.14 -11.03
C VAL A 131 3.93 -12.04 -11.98
N LEU A 132 3.11 -11.10 -11.50
CA LEU A 132 2.41 -10.16 -12.39
C LEU A 132 3.38 -9.18 -13.06
N PHE A 133 4.28 -8.56 -12.30
CA PHE A 133 5.24 -7.60 -12.84
C PHE A 133 6.20 -8.24 -13.85
N PRO A 134 6.84 -9.41 -13.58
CA PRO A 134 7.64 -10.10 -14.59
C PRO A 134 6.85 -10.53 -15.85
N MET A 135 5.53 -10.73 -15.75
CA MET A 135 4.68 -10.94 -16.92
C MET A 135 4.53 -9.65 -17.72
N GLY A 136 4.18 -8.53 -17.08
CA GLY A 136 4.08 -7.22 -17.72
C GLY A 136 5.39 -6.77 -18.38
N ASP A 137 6.51 -6.88 -17.67
CA ASP A 137 7.84 -6.48 -18.15
C ASP A 137 8.24 -7.19 -19.45
N ARG A 138 7.76 -8.42 -19.66
CA ARG A 138 8.03 -9.21 -20.87
C ARG A 138 7.11 -8.89 -22.04
N MET A 139 5.90 -8.40 -21.76
CA MET A 139 4.83 -8.27 -22.75
C MET A 139 4.60 -6.82 -23.19
N ILE A 140 4.81 -5.86 -22.31
CA ILE A 140 4.62 -4.43 -22.59
C ILE A 140 5.83 -3.91 -23.40
N PRO A 141 5.63 -3.32 -24.59
CA PRO A 141 6.70 -2.72 -25.38
C PRO A 141 7.45 -1.62 -24.64
N GLU A 142 8.73 -1.43 -24.99
CA GLU A 142 9.61 -0.45 -24.33
C GLU A 142 9.04 0.98 -24.39
N GLU A 143 8.50 1.39 -25.54
CA GLU A 143 7.89 2.72 -25.69
C GLU A 143 6.70 2.93 -24.74
N LYS A 144 5.94 1.86 -24.47
CA LYS A 144 4.81 1.92 -23.54
C LYS A 144 5.28 1.90 -22.09
N GLN A 145 6.37 1.22 -21.77
CA GLN A 145 7.01 1.29 -20.45
C GLN A 145 7.48 2.71 -20.12
N GLU A 146 8.11 3.39 -21.08
CA GLU A 146 8.52 4.80 -20.92
C GLU A 146 7.32 5.74 -20.74
N GLU A 147 6.22 5.49 -21.46
CA GLU A 147 4.98 6.24 -21.30
C GLU A 147 4.38 6.05 -19.90
N LEU A 148 4.33 4.81 -19.40
CA LEU A 148 3.83 4.48 -18.06
C LEU A 148 4.64 5.18 -16.97
N LEU A 149 5.97 5.19 -17.07
CA LEU A 149 6.82 5.88 -16.11
C LEU A 149 6.50 7.38 -16.03
N ARG A 150 6.33 8.05 -17.18
CA ARG A 150 5.90 9.46 -17.21
C ARG A 150 4.50 9.64 -16.61
N GLN A 151 3.57 8.73 -16.89
CA GLN A 151 2.22 8.78 -16.34
C GLN A 151 2.18 8.53 -14.83
N PHE A 152 3.09 7.73 -14.29
CA PHE A 152 3.23 7.50 -12.86
C PHE A 152 3.68 8.77 -12.13
N GLU A 153 4.70 9.46 -12.66
CA GLU A 153 5.15 10.75 -12.14
C GLU A 153 4.00 11.77 -12.14
N ASP A 154 3.29 11.88 -13.26
CA ASP A 154 2.12 12.74 -13.41
C ASP A 154 0.97 12.39 -12.45
N HIS A 155 0.71 11.09 -12.24
CA HIS A 155 -0.34 10.60 -11.33
C HIS A 155 -0.01 10.96 -9.90
N GLU A 156 1.23 10.71 -9.49
CA GLU A 156 1.70 11.02 -8.14
C GLU A 156 1.58 12.51 -7.85
N GLU A 157 2.06 13.38 -8.74
CA GLU A 157 1.95 14.83 -8.56
C GLU A 157 0.47 15.29 -8.44
N LYS A 158 -0.42 14.74 -9.26
CA LYS A 158 -1.85 15.13 -9.27
C LYS A 158 -2.64 14.57 -8.09
N VAL A 159 -2.36 13.33 -7.68
CA VAL A 159 -3.15 12.62 -6.67
C VAL A 159 -2.63 12.91 -5.27
N MET A 160 -1.31 12.97 -5.08
CA MET A 160 -0.71 13.20 -3.78
C MET A 160 -0.52 14.70 -3.52
N GLY A 161 -0.27 15.48 -4.57
CA GLY A 161 0.10 16.89 -4.44
C GLY A 161 1.56 17.08 -4.00
N PRO A 162 2.13 18.27 -4.21
CA PRO A 162 3.54 18.53 -3.90
C PRO A 162 3.87 18.30 -2.42
N GLY A 163 4.95 17.55 -2.14
CA GLY A 163 5.48 17.34 -0.79
C GLY A 163 4.76 16.28 0.05
N THR A 164 3.69 15.67 -0.46
CA THR A 164 2.93 14.66 0.30
C THR A 164 3.70 13.36 0.44
N HIS A 165 4.45 12.93 -0.59
CA HIS A 165 5.29 11.74 -0.53
C HIS A 165 6.33 11.86 0.60
N GLU A 166 7.10 12.95 0.60
CA GLU A 166 8.16 13.20 1.58
C GLU A 166 7.60 13.31 3.00
N ARG A 167 6.43 13.96 3.16
CA ARG A 167 5.74 14.04 4.44
C ARG A 167 5.35 12.65 4.96
N LEU A 168 4.84 11.79 4.10
CA LEU A 168 4.42 10.43 4.46
C LEU A 168 5.61 9.54 4.82
N LEU A 169 6.73 9.63 4.09
CA LEU A 169 7.97 8.96 4.49
C LEU A 169 8.50 9.47 5.84
N GLY A 170 8.46 10.79 6.08
CA GLY A 170 8.86 11.37 7.35
C GLY A 170 8.00 10.89 8.54
N ILE A 171 6.73 10.55 8.32
CA ILE A 171 5.88 9.90 9.34
C ILE A 171 6.41 8.50 9.66
N LEU A 172 6.78 7.71 8.64
CA LEU A 172 7.33 6.37 8.87
C LEU A 172 8.66 6.41 9.62
N ASP A 173 9.55 7.37 9.32
CA ASP A 173 10.81 7.56 10.05
C ASP A 173 10.57 7.90 11.53
N ALA A 174 9.62 8.81 11.81
CA ALA A 174 9.25 9.15 13.17
C ALA A 174 8.66 7.93 13.92
N PHE A 175 7.84 7.15 13.24
CA PHE A 175 7.24 5.93 13.79
C PHE A 175 8.23 4.80 13.98
N GLU A 176 9.25 4.66 13.13
CA GLU A 176 10.34 3.72 13.35
C GLU A 176 11.02 3.98 14.68
N GLY A 177 11.38 5.24 14.94
CA GLY A 177 11.94 5.67 16.23
C GLY A 177 11.03 5.34 17.41
N LYS A 178 9.72 5.61 17.26
CA LYS A 178 8.74 5.45 18.35
C LYS A 178 8.36 3.99 18.63
N TYR A 179 8.20 3.17 17.59
CA TYR A 179 7.60 1.84 17.71
C TYR A 179 8.58 0.69 17.53
N LEU A 180 9.56 0.82 16.64
CA LEU A 180 10.52 -0.24 16.33
C LEU A 180 11.81 -0.14 17.16
N ASN A 181 12.28 1.08 17.42
CA ASN A 181 13.55 1.32 18.10
C ASN A 181 13.43 1.44 19.63
N GLN A 182 12.23 1.33 20.19
CA GLN A 182 12.06 1.12 21.63
C GLN A 182 12.41 -0.34 21.98
N ALA A 183 13.71 -0.60 22.10
CA ALA A 183 14.21 -1.76 22.82
C ALA A 183 13.92 -1.58 24.31
N THR A 184 13.30 -2.60 24.90
CA THR A 184 13.19 -2.90 26.34
C THR A 184 14.45 -2.58 27.13
#